data_AF-A0A952QVY6-F1
#
_entry.id   AF-A0A952QVY6-F1
#
_cell.length_a   1.000
_cell.length_b   1.000
_cell.length_c   1.000
_cell.angle_alpha   90.00
_cell.angle_beta   90.00
_cell.angle_gamma   90.00
#
_symmetry.space_group_name_H-M   'P 1'
#
loop_
_entity.id
_entity.type
_entity.pdbx_description
1 polymer ?
#
loop_
_entity_poly.entity_id
_entity_poly.type
_entity_poly.pdbx_seq_one_letter_code
_entity_poly.pdbx_strand_id
1 'polypeptide(L)'
;MTLNVENANVVSDLSVVRELVGTRFPGLNLESDIQGWAFLGKFEVGIEAYEHTAEPSAADDRWVGVCFFHALRDQEALTALLRARQRGEEGARVFLAHALPFIERADEAQAELNQVDPSRLNTYDLALYYRVLSIREETNGNLQEALKAAEEAWKRIQGVPEYGVLAPEILSQLAVLHGRMGRSQRALWFLERGLVGASGGAELKVRLRRAAVLINLGRYREAQVELDSLDLEEAPSSFQAERHWLLGEIAWANGSLSSAIQRFIPAIEYASRYQFNYEEFLCRIALVCILAAKGDQSEAAEHLVRAQTLISDKSDRLIFRFREVLLNYWAKRYTISHALQEFEGLMQAFGEMGLLQEQAAVRLHHAELLRLSGIDGWQRTLDDLEALSVSLQNQALLAREWTLVPELRQIAARTHPRIAGPSVQVLEVFTLGDERMLLDDAPVHIPLRRGIELMAYFLEFKAVSLQQILNDVFHSEKPSAAKSYFHQFRHQLREALDGVEIEYDAESRLYRLKSEIDVLWDVSELRAGRVMGETGIFLPSSDNQWAYQVDQELDKVRITARKL
;
A
#
# COMPACT_ATOMS: atom_id res chain seq x y z
N MET A 1 -35.76 -13.96 -13.37
CA MET A 1 -36.03 -13.12 -14.56
C MET A 1 -34.96 -12.06 -14.58
N THR A 2 -33.89 -12.32 -15.32
CA THR A 2 -32.71 -11.48 -15.47
C THR A 2 -33.00 -10.45 -16.56
N LEU A 3 -33.17 -9.18 -16.17
CA LEU A 3 -33.25 -8.08 -17.13
C LEU A 3 -31.82 -7.68 -17.51
N ASN A 4 -31.40 -8.09 -18.70
CA ASN A 4 -30.30 -7.44 -19.43
C ASN A 4 -30.75 -6.02 -19.78
N VAL A 5 -30.15 -5.01 -19.14
CA VAL A 5 -30.30 -3.61 -19.50
C VAL A 5 -28.90 -3.07 -19.81
N GLU A 6 -28.38 -3.48 -20.96
CA GLU A 6 -27.32 -2.75 -21.64
C GLU A 6 -27.91 -2.31 -22.99
N ASN A 7 -27.86 -1.00 -23.24
CA ASN A 7 -28.30 -0.31 -24.46
C ASN A 7 -29.82 -0.13 -24.66
N ALA A 8 -30.41 0.76 -23.87
CA ALA A 8 -31.54 1.57 -24.32
C ALA A 8 -31.30 3.02 -23.87
N ASN A 9 -31.53 3.99 -24.76
CA ASN A 9 -31.55 5.42 -24.44
C ASN A 9 -32.45 5.65 -23.22
N VAL A 10 -31.84 5.76 -22.03
CA VAL A 10 -32.56 6.05 -20.79
C VAL A 10 -32.82 7.55 -20.81
N VAL A 11 -33.91 7.93 -21.45
CA VAL A 11 -34.56 9.21 -21.15
C VAL A 11 -34.77 9.25 -19.64
N SER A 12 -34.45 10.38 -19.03
CA SER A 12 -34.49 10.73 -17.60
C SER A 12 -35.89 10.59 -16.95
N ASP A 13 -36.47 9.39 -17.01
CA ASP A 13 -37.79 9.12 -16.45
C ASP A 13 -37.71 9.07 -14.92
N LEU A 14 -38.33 10.07 -14.28
CA LEU A 14 -38.40 10.24 -12.83
C LEU A 14 -39.07 9.06 -12.11
N SER A 15 -39.90 8.29 -12.81
CA SER A 15 -40.52 7.09 -12.24
C SER A 15 -39.51 5.94 -12.06
N VAL A 16 -38.54 5.83 -12.96
CA VAL A 16 -37.53 4.77 -12.97
C VAL A 16 -36.52 4.93 -11.84
N VAL A 17 -36.05 6.16 -11.57
CA VAL A 17 -35.07 6.39 -10.50
C VAL A 17 -35.63 6.03 -9.13
N ARG A 18 -36.90 6.36 -8.87
CA ARG A 18 -37.57 6.06 -7.59
C ARG A 18 -37.74 4.55 -7.37
N GLU A 19 -38.06 3.80 -8.42
CA GLU A 19 -38.16 2.34 -8.35
C GLU A 19 -36.80 1.68 -8.06
N LEU A 20 -35.75 2.10 -8.79
CA LEU A 20 -34.39 1.62 -8.59
C LEU A 20 -33.87 1.91 -7.19
N VAL A 21 -34.09 3.15 -6.71
CA VAL A 21 -33.73 3.57 -5.35
C VAL A 21 -34.53 2.79 -4.33
N GLY A 22 -35.85 2.65 -4.48
CA GLY A 22 -36.68 1.91 -3.53
C GLY A 22 -36.30 0.43 -3.41
N THR A 23 -35.79 -0.15 -4.49
CA THR A 23 -35.27 -1.53 -4.50
C THR A 23 -33.93 -1.63 -3.77
N ARG A 24 -33.01 -0.69 -3.99
CA ARG A 24 -31.65 -0.71 -3.41
C ARG A 24 -31.59 -0.19 -1.97
N PHE A 25 -32.43 0.80 -1.64
CA PHE A 25 -32.48 1.50 -0.37
C PHE A 25 -33.94 1.56 0.15
N PRO A 26 -34.47 0.44 0.66
CA PRO A 26 -35.86 0.38 1.11
C PRO A 26 -36.16 1.41 2.20
N GLY A 27 -37.25 2.16 2.04
CA GLY A 27 -37.71 3.17 3.01
C GLY A 27 -37.05 4.54 2.87
N LEU A 28 -36.19 4.74 1.86
CA LEU A 28 -35.61 6.05 1.54
C LEU A 28 -36.65 6.98 0.89
N ASN A 29 -36.76 8.19 1.40
CA ASN A 29 -37.52 9.28 0.78
C ASN A 29 -36.55 10.26 0.13
N LEU A 30 -36.66 10.44 -1.19
CA LEU A 30 -35.81 11.35 -1.93
C LEU A 30 -36.25 12.81 -1.74
N GLU A 31 -35.28 13.68 -1.48
CA GLU A 31 -35.39 15.15 -1.48
C GLU A 31 -35.49 15.69 -2.92
N SER A 32 -34.89 14.97 -3.86
CA SER A 32 -34.78 15.31 -5.28
C SER A 32 -34.62 14.02 -6.09
N ASP A 33 -35.13 13.98 -7.32
CA ASP A 33 -34.90 12.83 -8.20
C ASP A 33 -33.42 12.73 -8.63
N ILE A 34 -32.68 13.84 -8.60
CA ILE A 34 -31.22 13.88 -8.86
C ILE A 34 -30.44 13.22 -7.71
N GLN A 35 -30.92 13.34 -6.47
CA GLN A 35 -30.37 12.60 -5.32
C GLN A 35 -30.40 11.10 -5.58
N GLY A 36 -31.49 10.60 -6.17
CA GLY A 36 -31.63 9.19 -6.49
C GLY A 36 -30.53 8.71 -7.43
N TRP A 37 -30.23 9.48 -8.47
CA TRP A 37 -29.12 9.17 -9.39
C TRP A 37 -27.76 9.27 -8.72
N ALA A 38 -27.54 10.26 -7.85
CA ALA A 38 -26.31 10.40 -7.07
C ALA A 38 -26.08 9.17 -6.16
N PHE A 39 -27.10 8.71 -5.43
CA PHE A 39 -27.03 7.53 -4.57
C PHE A 39 -26.84 6.22 -5.33
N LEU A 40 -27.30 6.15 -6.58
CA LEU A 40 -27.04 5.02 -7.47
C LEU A 40 -25.65 5.08 -8.12
N GLY A 41 -24.89 6.17 -7.94
CA GLY A 41 -23.59 6.39 -8.58
C GLY A 41 -23.68 6.73 -10.07
N LYS A 42 -24.85 7.12 -10.57
CA LYS A 42 -25.10 7.47 -11.98
C LYS A 42 -25.03 8.99 -12.18
N PHE A 43 -23.85 9.56 -11.95
CA PHE A 43 -23.67 11.01 -11.85
C PHE A 43 -24.01 11.76 -13.16
N GLU A 44 -23.58 11.26 -14.31
CA GLU A 44 -23.90 11.88 -15.62
C GLU A 44 -25.41 11.88 -15.91
N VAL A 45 -26.11 10.79 -15.57
CA VAL A 45 -27.58 10.72 -15.71
C VAL A 45 -28.26 11.74 -14.78
N GLY A 46 -27.71 11.95 -13.59
CA GLY A 46 -28.18 12.97 -12.66
C GLY A 46 -27.99 14.40 -13.19
N ILE A 47 -26.86 14.66 -13.88
CA ILE A 47 -26.60 15.94 -14.55
C ILE A 47 -27.60 16.17 -15.68
N GLU A 48 -27.78 15.18 -16.56
CA GLU A 48 -28.75 15.26 -17.65
C GLU A 48 -30.18 15.46 -17.13
N ALA A 49 -30.58 14.77 -16.06
CA ALA A 49 -31.89 14.95 -15.43
C ALA A 49 -32.08 16.38 -14.89
N TYR A 50 -31.04 16.98 -14.30
CA TYR A 50 -31.09 18.37 -13.85
C TYR A 50 -31.26 19.35 -15.01
N GLU A 51 -30.53 19.16 -16.13
CA GLU A 51 -30.63 20.04 -17.30
C GLU A 51 -32.02 20.04 -17.95
N HIS A 52 -32.77 18.95 -17.81
CA HIS A 52 -34.16 18.84 -18.27
C HIS A 52 -35.19 19.31 -17.24
N THR A 53 -34.76 19.73 -16.05
CA THR A 53 -35.65 20.25 -15.00
C THR A 53 -35.91 21.74 -15.23
N ALA A 54 -37.15 22.09 -15.59
CA ALA A 54 -37.50 23.47 -15.97
C ALA A 54 -37.33 24.50 -14.83
N GLU A 55 -37.65 24.12 -13.60
CA GLU A 55 -37.53 24.96 -12.41
C GLU A 55 -36.84 24.19 -11.27
N PRO A 56 -35.50 24.08 -11.27
CA PRO A 56 -34.80 23.32 -10.25
C PRO A 56 -35.03 23.91 -8.85
N SER A 57 -35.33 23.03 -7.89
CA SER A 57 -35.37 23.37 -6.47
C SER A 57 -33.96 23.59 -5.90
N ALA A 58 -33.87 24.05 -4.66
CA ALA A 58 -32.57 24.19 -4.01
C ALA A 58 -31.93 22.81 -3.72
N ALA A 59 -32.73 21.79 -3.42
CA ALA A 59 -32.27 20.40 -3.29
C ALA A 59 -31.72 19.86 -4.63
N ASP A 60 -32.36 20.19 -5.76
CA ASP A 60 -31.86 19.83 -7.09
C ASP A 60 -30.49 20.46 -7.36
N ASP A 61 -30.33 21.76 -7.04
CA ASP A 61 -29.04 22.46 -7.14
C ASP A 61 -27.95 21.80 -6.27
N ARG A 62 -28.30 21.35 -5.07
CA ARG A 62 -27.37 20.65 -4.17
C ARG A 62 -26.92 19.33 -4.78
N TRP A 63 -27.88 18.50 -5.18
CA TRP A 63 -27.60 17.14 -5.64
C TRP A 63 -26.95 17.11 -7.03
N VAL A 64 -27.26 18.05 -7.92
CA VAL A 64 -26.47 18.20 -9.16
C VAL A 64 -25.04 18.64 -8.87
N GLY A 65 -24.83 19.47 -7.83
CA GLY A 65 -23.50 19.82 -7.35
C GLY A 65 -22.68 18.60 -6.92
N VAL A 66 -23.31 17.64 -6.24
CA VAL A 66 -22.70 16.35 -5.88
C VAL A 66 -22.36 15.54 -7.15
N CYS A 67 -23.27 15.48 -8.13
CA CYS A 67 -23.01 14.79 -9.39
C CYS A 67 -21.83 15.41 -10.16
N PHE A 68 -21.78 16.74 -10.28
CA PHE A 68 -20.65 17.43 -10.92
C PHE A 68 -19.33 17.14 -10.20
N PHE A 69 -19.32 17.13 -8.87
CA PHE A 69 -18.10 16.84 -8.10
C PHE A 69 -17.57 15.44 -8.40
N HIS A 70 -18.45 14.42 -8.37
CA HIS A 70 -18.04 13.05 -8.69
C HIS A 70 -17.73 12.83 -10.18
N ALA A 71 -18.26 13.68 -11.07
CA ALA A 71 -17.89 13.72 -12.48
C ALA A 71 -16.61 14.54 -12.77
N LEU A 72 -15.87 14.96 -11.72
CA LEU A 72 -14.64 15.77 -11.82
C LEU A 72 -14.85 17.13 -12.52
N ARG A 73 -16.06 17.70 -12.38
CA ARG A 73 -16.47 19.01 -12.90
C ARG A 73 -16.50 20.03 -11.76
N ASP A 74 -15.36 20.25 -11.11
CA ASP A 74 -15.25 20.94 -9.81
C ASP A 74 -15.85 22.36 -9.82
N GLN A 75 -15.62 23.14 -10.87
CA GLN A 75 -16.11 24.52 -10.97
C GLN A 75 -17.65 24.58 -11.04
N GLU A 76 -18.25 23.61 -11.73
CA GLU A 76 -19.70 23.50 -11.89
C GLU A 76 -20.33 22.99 -10.59
N ALA A 77 -19.66 22.04 -9.93
CA ALA A 77 -20.02 21.57 -8.60
C ALA A 77 -20.10 22.72 -7.60
N LEU A 78 -19.06 23.56 -7.50
CA LEU A 78 -19.07 24.72 -6.62
C LEU A 78 -20.20 25.69 -6.95
N THR A 79 -20.41 25.98 -8.23
CA THR A 79 -21.43 26.94 -8.67
C THR A 79 -22.82 26.47 -8.25
N ALA A 80 -23.13 25.19 -8.45
CA ALA A 80 -24.39 24.57 -8.07
C ALA A 80 -24.56 24.55 -6.53
N LEU A 81 -23.54 24.13 -5.79
CA LEU A 81 -23.58 24.07 -4.32
C LEU A 81 -23.70 25.47 -3.68
N LEU A 82 -23.03 26.49 -4.22
CA LEU A 82 -23.16 27.88 -3.76
C LEU A 82 -24.58 28.41 -4.00
N ARG A 83 -25.20 28.06 -5.14
CA ARG A 83 -26.59 28.41 -5.46
C ARG A 83 -27.56 27.74 -4.48
N ALA A 84 -27.40 26.45 -4.21
CA ALA A 84 -28.21 25.72 -3.24
C ALA A 84 -28.12 26.34 -1.84
N ARG A 85 -26.89 26.64 -1.39
CA ARG A 85 -26.64 27.34 -0.12
C ARG A 85 -27.34 28.69 -0.04
N GLN A 86 -27.24 29.51 -1.08
CA GLN A 86 -27.89 30.84 -1.14
C GLN A 86 -29.42 30.73 -1.07
N ARG A 87 -30.00 29.62 -1.54
CA ARG A 87 -31.43 29.32 -1.48
C ARG A 87 -31.88 28.64 -0.18
N GLY A 88 -30.97 28.43 0.78
CA GLY A 88 -31.27 27.98 2.13
C GLY A 88 -31.04 26.49 2.42
N GLU A 89 -30.44 25.73 1.49
CA GLU A 89 -30.11 24.31 1.70
C GLU A 89 -28.88 24.14 2.56
N GLU A 90 -29.09 23.77 3.83
CA GLU A 90 -28.02 23.69 4.82
C GLU A 90 -27.02 22.56 4.50
N GLY A 91 -27.49 21.42 3.98
CA GLY A 91 -26.62 20.31 3.57
C GLY A 91 -25.65 20.68 2.44
N ALA A 92 -25.95 21.72 1.63
CA ALA A 92 -25.03 22.20 0.60
C ALA A 92 -23.73 22.78 1.20
N ARG A 93 -23.77 23.35 2.41
CA ARG A 93 -22.56 23.83 3.11
C ARG A 93 -21.62 22.69 3.47
N VAL A 94 -22.18 21.54 3.87
CA VAL A 94 -21.40 20.34 4.19
C VAL A 94 -20.69 19.83 2.94
N PHE A 95 -21.38 19.76 1.80
CA PHE A 95 -20.77 19.38 0.53
C PHE A 95 -19.74 20.41 0.02
N LEU A 96 -19.99 21.72 0.19
CA LEU A 96 -18.99 22.76 -0.12
C LEU A 96 -17.72 22.55 0.69
N ALA A 97 -17.85 22.33 2.00
CA ALA A 97 -16.70 22.05 2.85
C ALA A 97 -15.95 20.76 2.45
N HIS A 98 -16.66 19.77 1.90
CA HIS A 98 -16.02 18.57 1.38
C HIS A 98 -15.28 18.81 0.06
N ALA A 99 -15.85 19.60 -0.86
CA ALA A 99 -15.32 19.81 -2.21
C ALA A 99 -14.19 20.86 -2.28
N LEU A 100 -14.27 21.94 -1.50
CA LEU A 100 -13.31 23.07 -1.54
C LEU A 100 -11.82 22.67 -1.39
N PRO A 101 -11.44 21.67 -0.56
CA PRO A 101 -10.04 21.24 -0.47
C PRO A 101 -9.47 20.67 -1.78
N PHE A 102 -10.30 20.09 -2.66
CA PHE A 102 -9.86 19.47 -3.92
C PHE A 102 -9.41 20.47 -4.97
N ILE A 103 -9.69 21.76 -4.75
CA ILE A 103 -9.32 22.89 -5.61
C ILE A 103 -8.46 23.92 -4.86
N GLU A 104 -7.70 23.45 -3.87
CA GLU A 104 -6.75 24.26 -3.10
C GLU A 104 -7.38 25.39 -2.26
N ARG A 105 -8.69 25.31 -1.96
CA ARG A 105 -9.43 26.30 -1.15
C ARG A 105 -9.76 25.76 0.24
N ALA A 106 -8.80 25.09 0.85
CA ALA A 106 -8.95 24.42 2.14
C ALA A 106 -9.34 25.36 3.30
N ASP A 107 -8.93 26.64 3.27
CA ASP A 107 -9.28 27.61 4.31
C ASP A 107 -10.77 27.97 4.29
N GLU A 108 -11.36 28.05 3.10
CA GLU A 108 -12.79 28.33 2.93
C GLU A 108 -13.65 27.15 3.38
N ALA A 109 -13.15 25.92 3.23
CA ALA A 109 -13.83 24.72 3.70
C ALA A 109 -14.11 24.78 5.22
N GLN A 110 -13.15 25.28 6.00
CA GLN A 110 -13.32 25.42 7.44
C GLN A 110 -14.36 26.51 7.79
N ALA A 111 -14.35 27.61 7.03
CA ALA A 111 -15.32 28.69 7.21
C ALA A 111 -16.76 28.22 6.92
N GLU A 112 -16.94 27.35 5.93
CA GLU A 112 -18.25 26.74 5.64
C GLU A 112 -18.71 25.80 6.77
N LEU A 113 -17.85 24.88 7.25
CA LEU A 113 -18.21 23.98 8.36
C LEU A 113 -18.61 24.72 9.63
N ASN A 114 -17.90 25.80 9.97
CA ASN A 114 -18.17 26.58 11.17
C ASN A 114 -19.52 27.31 11.11
N GLN A 115 -20.09 27.49 9.91
CA GLN A 115 -21.38 28.14 9.70
C GLN A 115 -22.55 27.16 9.61
N VAL A 116 -22.28 25.85 9.53
CA VAL A 116 -23.32 24.82 9.51
C VAL A 116 -24.09 24.84 10.83
N ASP A 117 -25.41 24.90 10.76
CA ASP A 117 -26.30 24.66 11.91
C ASP A 117 -26.71 23.17 11.96
N PRO A 118 -26.14 22.35 12.87
CA PRO A 118 -26.42 20.92 12.92
C PRO A 118 -27.90 20.59 13.21
N SER A 119 -28.65 21.52 13.81
CA SER A 119 -30.07 21.32 14.12
C SER A 119 -30.98 21.37 12.89
N ARG A 120 -30.48 21.96 11.79
CA ARG A 120 -31.19 22.08 10.51
C ARG A 120 -30.83 20.97 9.52
N LEU A 121 -29.90 20.08 9.87
CA LEU A 121 -29.51 18.95 9.04
C LEU A 121 -30.42 17.74 9.29
N ASN A 122 -30.73 17.00 8.21
CA ASN A 122 -31.30 15.66 8.34
C ASN A 122 -30.23 14.68 8.89
N THR A 123 -30.61 13.45 9.21
CA THR A 123 -29.68 12.48 9.82
C THR A 123 -28.52 12.08 8.90
N TYR A 124 -28.76 11.98 7.59
CA TYR A 124 -27.74 11.69 6.59
C TYR A 124 -26.69 12.82 6.51
N ASP A 125 -27.15 14.07 6.37
CA ASP A 125 -26.30 15.25 6.28
C ASP A 125 -25.55 15.50 7.59
N LEU A 126 -26.14 15.17 8.74
CA LEU A 126 -25.46 15.23 10.03
C LEU A 126 -24.34 14.19 10.13
N ALA A 127 -24.55 12.98 9.62
CA ALA A 127 -23.49 11.97 9.54
C ALA A 127 -22.37 12.42 8.58
N LEU A 128 -22.72 12.99 7.44
CA LEU A 128 -21.76 13.57 6.49
C LEU A 128 -20.98 14.73 7.12
N TYR A 129 -21.65 15.63 7.85
CA TYR A 129 -21.02 16.74 8.56
C TYR A 129 -19.91 16.25 9.49
N TYR A 130 -20.20 15.26 10.34
CA TYR A 130 -19.23 14.69 11.25
C TYR A 130 -18.09 13.95 10.53
N ARG A 131 -18.37 13.32 9.38
CA ARG A 131 -17.31 12.74 8.54
C ARG A 131 -16.39 13.81 7.95
N VAL A 132 -16.94 14.90 7.41
CA VAL A 132 -16.14 16.00 6.84
C VAL A 132 -15.33 16.68 7.95
N LEU A 133 -15.93 16.92 9.12
CA LEU A 133 -15.22 17.42 10.31
C LEU A 133 -14.05 16.49 10.68
N SER A 134 -14.27 15.17 10.68
CA SER A 134 -13.22 14.19 10.95
C SER A 134 -12.02 14.33 10.01
N ILE A 135 -12.27 14.45 8.70
CA ILE A 135 -11.21 14.62 7.70
C ILE A 135 -10.43 15.92 7.96
N ARG A 136 -11.12 17.01 8.35
CA ARG A 136 -10.47 18.29 8.65
C ARG A 136 -9.59 18.23 9.89
N GLU A 137 -10.11 17.65 10.97
CA GLU A 137 -9.32 17.47 12.20
C GLU A 137 -8.11 16.56 11.95
N GLU A 138 -8.26 15.55 11.10
CA GLU A 138 -7.15 14.71 10.68
C GLU A 138 -6.04 15.52 9.99
N THR A 139 -6.38 16.30 8.96
CA THR A 139 -5.41 17.14 8.23
C THR A 139 -4.74 18.18 9.14
N ASN A 140 -5.44 18.64 10.18
CA ASN A 140 -4.90 19.57 11.17
C ASN A 140 -3.96 18.92 12.22
N GLY A 141 -3.84 17.59 12.21
CA GLY A 141 -3.06 16.80 13.16
C GLY A 141 -3.80 16.46 14.46
N ASN A 142 -5.10 16.75 14.55
CA ASN A 142 -5.91 16.53 15.75
C ASN A 142 -6.56 15.14 15.73
N LEU A 143 -5.75 14.07 15.70
CA LEU A 143 -6.24 12.70 15.46
C LEU A 143 -7.31 12.23 16.45
N GLN A 144 -7.25 12.67 17.71
CA GLN A 144 -8.26 12.32 18.71
C GLN A 144 -9.63 12.94 18.42
N GLU A 145 -9.66 14.22 18.04
CA GLU A 145 -10.91 14.90 17.67
C GLU A 145 -11.43 14.37 16.33
N ALA A 146 -10.53 14.08 15.39
CA ALA A 146 -10.87 13.41 14.14
C ALA A 146 -11.57 12.06 14.38
N LEU A 147 -11.05 11.24 15.30
CA LEU A 147 -11.63 9.95 15.66
C LEU A 147 -13.00 10.10 16.31
N LYS A 148 -13.15 11.03 17.27
CA LYS A 148 -14.46 11.31 17.90
C LYS A 148 -15.51 11.70 16.86
N ALA A 149 -15.14 12.57 15.92
CA ALA A 149 -16.04 12.99 14.84
C ALA A 149 -16.40 11.81 13.92
N ALA A 150 -15.44 10.96 13.54
CA ALA A 150 -15.72 9.77 12.74
C ALA A 150 -16.63 8.76 13.46
N GLU A 151 -16.42 8.54 14.77
CA GLU A 151 -17.27 7.66 15.58
C GLU A 151 -18.69 8.21 15.71
N GLU A 152 -18.85 9.53 15.84
CA GLU A 152 -20.17 10.17 15.83
C GLU A 152 -20.84 10.05 14.45
N ALA A 153 -20.12 10.25 13.35
CA ALA A 153 -20.63 10.01 12.00
C ALA A 153 -21.14 8.56 11.85
N TRP A 154 -20.34 7.59 12.32
CA TRP A 154 -20.69 6.17 12.29
C TRP A 154 -21.94 5.86 13.11
N LYS A 155 -22.08 6.46 14.29
CA LYS A 155 -23.26 6.31 15.13
C LYS A 155 -24.51 6.88 14.45
N ARG A 156 -24.40 8.03 13.79
CA ARG A 156 -25.54 8.71 13.13
C ARG A 156 -26.03 7.98 11.89
N ILE A 157 -25.11 7.39 11.11
CA ILE A 157 -25.50 6.65 9.91
C ILE A 157 -26.13 5.28 10.23
N GLN A 158 -26.02 4.77 11.47
CA GLN A 158 -26.65 3.51 11.83
C GLN A 158 -28.18 3.62 11.72
N GLY A 159 -28.80 2.68 10.99
CA GLY A 159 -30.25 2.52 10.97
C GLY A 159 -31.00 3.53 10.09
N VAL A 160 -30.30 4.36 9.30
CA VAL A 160 -30.95 5.17 8.26
C VAL A 160 -30.98 4.43 6.91
N PRO A 161 -31.99 4.67 6.05
CA PRO A 161 -32.09 4.04 4.73
C PRO A 161 -30.86 4.27 3.84
N GLU A 162 -30.20 5.41 3.99
CA GLU A 162 -29.00 5.83 3.25
C GLU A 162 -27.72 5.14 3.73
N TYR A 163 -27.79 4.20 4.69
CA TYR A 163 -26.62 3.55 5.27
C TYR A 163 -25.66 3.03 4.20
N GLY A 164 -26.16 2.35 3.17
CA GLY A 164 -25.35 1.78 2.10
C GLY A 164 -24.61 2.80 1.24
N VAL A 165 -24.99 4.08 1.29
CA VAL A 165 -24.36 5.17 0.52
C VAL A 165 -23.12 5.69 1.25
N LEU A 166 -23.29 6.12 2.51
CA LEU A 166 -22.24 6.83 3.24
C LEU A 166 -21.41 5.95 4.18
N ALA A 167 -21.94 4.80 4.63
CA ALA A 167 -21.24 3.91 5.55
C ALA A 167 -19.86 3.46 5.04
N PRO A 168 -19.68 3.04 3.77
CA PRO A 168 -18.36 2.62 3.28
C PRO A 168 -17.30 3.72 3.43
N GLU A 169 -17.67 4.97 3.16
CA GLU A 169 -16.78 6.11 3.27
C GLU A 169 -16.45 6.50 4.73
N ILE A 170 -17.42 6.37 5.64
CA ILE A 170 -17.19 6.57 7.09
C ILE A 170 -16.28 5.48 7.64
N LEU A 171 -16.53 4.21 7.28
CA LEU A 171 -15.72 3.08 7.70
C LEU A 171 -14.27 3.20 7.18
N SER A 172 -14.11 3.66 5.94
CA SER A 172 -12.80 3.95 5.37
C SER A 172 -12.06 5.06 6.12
N GLN A 173 -12.77 6.11 6.58
CA GLN A 173 -12.18 7.16 7.42
C GLN A 173 -11.77 6.64 8.80
N LEU A 174 -12.63 5.85 9.46
CA LEU A 174 -12.30 5.20 10.74
C LEU A 174 -11.06 4.29 10.61
N ALA A 175 -10.93 3.60 9.48
CA ALA A 175 -9.77 2.77 9.20
C ALA A 175 -8.49 3.60 9.09
N VAL A 176 -8.51 4.70 8.34
CA VAL A 176 -7.36 5.61 8.23
C VAL A 176 -6.93 6.10 9.61
N LEU A 177 -7.86 6.60 10.42
CA LEU A 177 -7.55 7.14 11.75
C LEU A 177 -6.99 6.08 12.69
N HIS A 178 -7.59 4.89 12.73
CA HIS A 178 -7.04 3.80 13.52
C HIS A 178 -5.67 3.34 13.01
N GLY A 179 -5.45 3.32 11.70
CA GLY A 179 -4.16 3.04 11.09
C GLY A 179 -3.08 4.03 11.53
N ARG A 180 -3.36 5.34 11.42
CA ARG A 180 -2.44 6.41 11.85
C ARG A 180 -2.12 6.37 13.34
N MET A 181 -3.06 5.93 14.18
CA MET A 181 -2.83 5.72 15.61
C MET A 181 -2.09 4.40 15.92
N GLY A 182 -1.64 3.65 14.92
CA GLY A 182 -0.94 2.37 15.05
C GLY A 182 -1.85 1.17 15.36
N ARG A 183 -3.18 1.34 15.34
CA ARG A 183 -4.17 0.29 15.63
C ARG A 183 -4.59 -0.45 14.36
N SER A 184 -3.62 -1.01 13.65
CA SER A 184 -3.80 -1.59 12.32
C SER A 184 -4.81 -2.75 12.27
N GLN A 185 -4.93 -3.57 13.32
CA GLN A 185 -5.96 -4.63 13.37
C GLN A 185 -7.38 -4.06 13.35
N ARG A 186 -7.60 -2.97 14.09
CA ARG A 186 -8.91 -2.30 14.12
C ARG A 186 -9.20 -1.59 12.80
N ALA A 187 -8.17 -0.99 12.20
CA ALA A 187 -8.28 -0.43 10.85
C ALA A 187 -8.71 -1.48 9.83
N LEU A 188 -8.10 -2.67 9.87
CA LEU A 188 -8.44 -3.79 8.99
C LEU A 188 -9.91 -4.20 9.13
N TRP A 189 -10.40 -4.34 10.36
CA TRP A 189 -11.81 -4.68 10.62
C TRP A 189 -12.78 -3.68 9.97
N PHE A 190 -12.48 -2.39 10.06
CA PHE A 190 -13.31 -1.35 9.44
C PHE A 190 -13.29 -1.42 7.90
N LEU A 191 -12.12 -1.69 7.30
CA LEU A 191 -11.99 -1.85 5.84
C LEU A 191 -12.75 -3.07 5.36
N GLU A 192 -12.60 -4.22 6.03
CA GLU A 192 -13.31 -5.45 5.66
C GLU A 192 -14.84 -5.28 5.74
N ARG A 193 -15.33 -4.55 6.74
CA ARG A 193 -16.74 -4.20 6.83
C ARG A 193 -17.17 -3.21 5.74
N GLY A 194 -16.31 -2.25 5.39
CA GLY A 194 -16.57 -1.25 4.35
C GLY A 194 -16.63 -1.86 2.95
N LEU A 195 -15.80 -2.87 2.68
CA LEU A 195 -15.75 -3.57 1.38
C LEU A 195 -17.09 -4.20 1.00
N VAL A 196 -17.86 -4.70 1.97
CA VAL A 196 -19.17 -5.35 1.71
C VAL A 196 -20.15 -4.43 0.97
N GLY A 197 -20.03 -3.11 1.15
CA GLY A 197 -20.89 -2.10 0.51
C GLY A 197 -20.20 -1.23 -0.51
N ALA A 198 -18.90 -1.41 -0.75
CA ALA A 198 -18.14 -0.62 -1.72
C ALA A 198 -18.30 -1.19 -3.13
N SER A 199 -18.24 -0.33 -4.15
CA SER A 199 -18.27 -0.74 -5.56
C SER A 199 -17.45 0.21 -6.43
N GLY A 200 -16.91 -0.29 -7.54
CA GLY A 200 -16.18 0.51 -8.52
C GLY A 200 -14.93 1.18 -7.93
N GLY A 201 -14.70 2.46 -8.23
CA GLY A 201 -13.52 3.18 -7.73
C GLY A 201 -13.41 3.26 -6.19
N ALA A 202 -14.54 3.26 -5.49
CA ALA A 202 -14.55 3.24 -4.02
C ALA A 202 -14.05 1.89 -3.47
N GLU A 203 -14.41 0.79 -4.14
CA GLU A 203 -13.90 -0.54 -3.80
C GLU A 203 -12.38 -0.60 -3.98
N LEU A 204 -11.87 -0.19 -5.15
CA LEU A 204 -10.43 -0.14 -5.43
C LEU A 204 -9.66 0.64 -4.36
N LYS A 205 -10.16 1.82 -3.98
CA LYS A 205 -9.55 2.65 -2.92
C LYS A 205 -9.52 1.94 -1.56
N VAL A 206 -10.59 1.23 -1.19
CA VAL A 206 -10.64 0.47 0.06
C VAL A 206 -9.68 -0.73 0.01
N ARG A 207 -9.55 -1.40 -1.13
CA ARG A 207 -8.62 -2.51 -1.33
C ARG A 207 -7.15 -2.06 -1.24
N LEU A 208 -6.79 -0.93 -1.82
CA LEU A 208 -5.45 -0.32 -1.67
C LEU A 208 -5.14 0.03 -0.21
N ARG A 209 -6.09 0.68 0.50
CA ARG A 209 -5.96 0.94 1.94
C ARG A 209 -5.82 -0.34 2.77
N ARG A 210 -6.53 -1.40 2.38
CA ARG A 210 -6.42 -2.72 3.02
C ARG A 210 -5.02 -3.30 2.82
N ALA A 211 -4.46 -3.22 1.62
CA ALA A 211 -3.08 -3.62 1.37
C ALA A 211 -2.09 -2.84 2.25
N ALA A 212 -2.23 -1.51 2.36
CA ALA A 212 -1.39 -0.69 3.24
C ALA A 212 -1.46 -1.13 4.73
N VAL A 213 -2.67 -1.43 5.23
CA VAL A 213 -2.86 -1.94 6.60
C VAL A 213 -2.27 -3.33 6.78
N LEU A 214 -2.39 -4.22 5.79
CA LEU A 214 -1.79 -5.55 5.81
C LEU A 214 -0.25 -5.48 5.85
N ILE A 215 0.36 -4.55 5.12
CA ILE A 215 1.81 -4.27 5.18
C ILE A 215 2.20 -3.84 6.58
N ASN A 216 1.47 -2.89 7.18
CA ASN A 216 1.74 -2.44 8.56
C ASN A 216 1.60 -3.56 9.60
N LEU A 217 0.80 -4.59 9.33
CA LEU A 217 0.64 -5.77 10.18
C LEU A 217 1.67 -6.88 9.92
N GLY A 218 2.56 -6.71 8.94
CA GLY A 218 3.51 -7.75 8.52
C GLY A 218 2.90 -8.87 7.69
N ARG A 219 1.66 -8.70 7.20
CA ARG A 219 0.94 -9.70 6.38
C ARG A 219 1.25 -9.50 4.89
N TYR A 220 2.55 -9.49 4.56
CA TYR A 220 3.05 -9.07 3.25
C TYR A 220 2.54 -9.93 2.09
N ARG A 221 2.46 -11.26 2.28
CA ARG A 221 1.92 -12.16 1.25
C ARG A 221 0.47 -11.85 0.90
N GLU A 222 -0.36 -11.53 1.90
CA GLU A 222 -1.75 -11.18 1.67
C GLU A 222 -1.87 -9.80 1.01
N ALA A 223 -1.04 -8.84 1.41
CA ALA A 223 -0.97 -7.54 0.76
C ALA A 223 -0.56 -7.66 -0.72
N GLN A 224 0.43 -8.50 -1.02
CA GLN A 224 0.88 -8.75 -2.39
C GLN A 224 -0.24 -9.36 -3.25
N VAL A 225 -0.92 -10.38 -2.75
CA VAL A 225 -2.07 -11.00 -3.45
C VAL A 225 -3.18 -9.99 -3.69
N GLU A 226 -3.47 -9.14 -2.70
CA GLU A 226 -4.45 -8.05 -2.84
C GLU A 226 -4.06 -7.13 -4.01
N LEU A 227 -2.82 -6.61 -4.01
CA LEU A 227 -2.30 -5.68 -5.02
C LEU A 227 -2.21 -6.29 -6.42
N ASP A 228 -1.88 -7.57 -6.54
CA ASP A 228 -1.76 -8.26 -7.82
C ASP A 228 -3.12 -8.60 -8.44
N SER A 229 -4.16 -8.68 -7.62
CA SER A 229 -5.54 -8.93 -8.08
C SER A 229 -6.33 -7.66 -8.41
N LEU A 230 -5.71 -6.47 -8.32
CA LEU A 230 -6.33 -5.22 -8.73
C LEU A 230 -6.30 -5.09 -10.25
N ASP A 231 -7.48 -4.97 -10.85
CA ASP A 231 -7.61 -4.51 -12.23
C ASP A 231 -7.52 -2.98 -12.26
N LEU A 232 -6.43 -2.47 -12.85
CA LEU A 232 -6.12 -1.06 -12.91
C LEU A 232 -6.01 -0.55 -14.35
N GLU A 233 -6.49 -1.32 -15.35
CA GLU A 233 -6.42 -0.90 -16.76
C GLU A 233 -7.29 0.34 -17.03
N GLU A 234 -8.50 0.37 -16.47
CA GLU A 234 -9.45 1.49 -16.60
C GLU A 234 -9.48 2.42 -15.38
N ALA A 235 -8.67 2.13 -14.36
CA ALA A 235 -8.70 2.86 -13.11
C ALA A 235 -7.88 4.17 -13.19
N PRO A 236 -8.21 5.19 -12.36
CA PRO A 236 -7.43 6.41 -12.30
C PRO A 236 -5.94 6.15 -12.10
N SER A 237 -5.12 6.91 -12.82
CA SER A 237 -3.66 6.84 -12.79
C SER A 237 -3.07 6.85 -11.37
N SER A 238 -3.68 7.58 -10.42
CA SER A 238 -3.23 7.63 -9.02
C SER A 238 -3.12 6.26 -8.35
N PHE A 239 -3.99 5.31 -8.69
CA PHE A 239 -3.95 3.97 -8.12
C PHE A 239 -2.73 3.16 -8.58
N GLN A 240 -2.18 3.45 -9.76
CA GLN A 240 -0.95 2.81 -10.22
C GLN A 240 0.26 3.30 -9.40
N ALA A 241 0.34 4.61 -9.13
CA ALA A 241 1.38 5.18 -8.27
C ALA A 241 1.32 4.59 -6.85
N GLU A 242 0.11 4.55 -6.26
CA GLU A 242 -0.10 3.98 -4.93
C GLU A 242 0.25 2.49 -4.90
N ARG A 243 -0.13 1.69 -5.90
CA ARG A 243 0.25 0.27 -6.00
C ARG A 243 1.78 0.10 -6.03
N HIS A 244 2.49 0.86 -6.86
CA HIS A 244 3.96 0.76 -6.95
C HIS A 244 4.64 1.15 -5.64
N TRP A 245 4.16 2.20 -4.98
CA TRP A 245 4.62 2.58 -3.65
C TRP A 245 4.44 1.43 -2.65
N LEU A 246 3.25 0.83 -2.56
CA LEU A 246 2.95 -0.26 -1.64
C LEU A 246 3.80 -1.53 -1.92
N LEU A 247 4.09 -1.84 -3.19
CA LEU A 247 5.03 -2.91 -3.54
C LEU A 247 6.46 -2.62 -3.07
N GLY A 248 6.88 -1.35 -3.10
CA GLY A 248 8.16 -0.92 -2.55
C GLY A 248 8.21 -1.04 -1.03
N GLU A 249 7.11 -0.72 -0.34
CA GLU A 249 6.96 -0.90 1.10
C GLU A 249 7.08 -2.37 1.53
N ILE A 250 6.46 -3.29 0.76
CA ILE A 250 6.63 -4.74 0.97
C ILE A 250 8.09 -5.15 0.83
N ALA A 251 8.74 -4.77 -0.27
CA ALA A 251 10.14 -5.10 -0.53
C ALA A 251 11.07 -4.56 0.56
N TRP A 252 10.84 -3.33 1.01
CA TRP A 252 11.61 -2.72 2.09
C TRP A 252 11.40 -3.46 3.40
N ALA A 253 10.15 -3.73 3.78
CA ALA A 253 9.86 -4.44 5.03
C ALA A 253 10.40 -5.89 5.05
N ASN A 254 10.57 -6.50 3.88
CA ASN A 254 11.22 -7.81 3.71
C ASN A 254 12.77 -7.75 3.71
N GLY A 255 13.37 -6.55 3.78
CA GLY A 255 14.83 -6.38 3.77
C GLY A 255 15.46 -6.29 2.38
N SER A 256 14.68 -6.43 1.29
CA SER A 256 15.19 -6.29 -0.07
C SER A 256 15.25 -4.81 -0.48
N LEU A 257 16.31 -4.12 -0.02
CA LEU A 257 16.51 -2.69 -0.28
C LEU A 257 16.64 -2.37 -1.79
N SER A 258 17.30 -3.24 -2.55
CA SER A 258 17.45 -3.08 -4.00
C SER A 258 16.11 -3.19 -4.72
N SER A 259 15.29 -4.19 -4.37
CA SER A 259 13.94 -4.31 -4.92
C SER A 259 13.05 -3.13 -4.50
N ALA A 260 13.19 -2.62 -3.28
CA ALA A 260 12.45 -1.45 -2.82
C ALA A 260 12.76 -0.21 -3.67
N ILE A 261 14.04 0.10 -3.92
CA ILE A 261 14.46 1.21 -4.80
C ILE A 261 13.84 1.08 -6.19
N GLN A 262 13.91 -0.12 -6.78
CA GLN A 262 13.37 -0.38 -8.12
C GLN A 262 11.84 -0.24 -8.20
N ARG A 263 11.12 -0.32 -7.07
CA ARG A 263 9.68 -0.06 -7.01
C ARG A 263 9.36 1.41 -6.76
N PHE A 264 10.14 2.09 -5.92
CA PHE A 264 9.93 3.50 -5.60
C PHE A 264 10.27 4.44 -6.77
N ILE A 265 11.28 4.15 -7.60
CA ILE A 265 11.65 5.01 -8.73
C ILE A 265 10.49 5.15 -9.75
N PRO A 266 9.91 4.06 -10.30
CA PRO A 266 8.75 4.18 -11.18
C PRO A 266 7.54 4.85 -10.52
N ALA A 267 7.33 4.60 -9.22
CA ALA A 267 6.26 5.27 -8.46
C ALA A 267 6.46 6.80 -8.45
N ILE A 268 7.70 7.28 -8.25
CA ILE A 268 8.06 8.70 -8.29
C ILE A 268 7.89 9.28 -9.69
N GLU A 269 8.35 8.60 -10.73
CA GLU A 269 8.20 9.06 -12.12
C GLU A 269 6.72 9.25 -12.47
N TYR A 270 5.90 8.27 -12.09
CA TYR A 270 4.47 8.30 -12.32
C TYR A 270 3.81 9.41 -11.50
N ALA A 271 4.07 9.47 -10.19
CA ALA A 271 3.51 10.48 -9.30
C ALA A 271 3.90 11.91 -9.73
N SER A 272 5.16 12.13 -10.10
CA SER A 272 5.65 13.44 -10.56
C SER A 272 4.97 13.87 -11.86
N ARG A 273 4.77 12.93 -12.80
CA ARG A 273 4.12 13.20 -14.10
C ARG A 273 2.67 13.67 -13.95
N TYR A 274 1.95 13.10 -12.99
CA TYR A 274 0.53 13.37 -12.76
C TYR A 274 0.27 14.26 -11.53
N GLN A 275 1.32 14.81 -10.91
CA GLN A 275 1.26 15.70 -9.75
C GLN A 275 0.60 15.08 -8.50
N PHE A 276 0.82 13.78 -8.29
CA PHE A 276 0.39 13.06 -7.08
C PHE A 276 1.42 13.29 -5.96
N ASN A 277 1.34 14.47 -5.33
CA ASN A 277 2.35 14.95 -4.38
C ASN A 277 2.56 14.04 -3.18
N TYR A 278 1.50 13.39 -2.69
CA TYR A 278 1.56 12.54 -1.49
C TYR A 278 2.34 11.25 -1.74
N GLU A 279 2.02 10.53 -2.81
CA GLU A 279 2.73 9.32 -3.23
C GLU A 279 4.19 9.63 -3.60
N GLU A 280 4.43 10.78 -4.26
CA GLU A 280 5.79 11.24 -4.56
C GLU A 280 6.58 11.50 -3.26
N PHE A 281 5.97 12.18 -2.28
CA PHE A 281 6.57 12.46 -0.97
C PHE A 281 6.97 11.16 -0.25
N LEU A 282 6.04 10.20 -0.13
CA LEU A 282 6.26 8.94 0.57
C LEU A 282 7.41 8.13 -0.04
N CYS A 283 7.43 7.99 -1.36
CA CYS A 283 8.50 7.27 -2.06
C CYS A 283 9.86 7.96 -1.89
N ARG A 284 9.91 9.30 -1.96
CA ARG A 284 11.16 10.04 -1.78
C ARG A 284 11.72 9.90 -0.38
N ILE A 285 10.88 10.01 0.65
CA ILE A 285 11.29 9.84 2.04
C ILE A 285 11.82 8.42 2.31
N ALA A 286 11.22 7.40 1.71
CA ALA A 286 11.75 6.04 1.77
C ALA A 286 13.15 5.94 1.12
N LEU A 287 13.32 6.50 -0.08
CA LEU A 287 14.61 6.52 -0.78
C LEU A 287 15.69 7.28 -0.02
N VAL A 288 15.38 8.39 0.65
CA VAL A 288 16.33 9.09 1.54
C VAL A 288 16.96 8.11 2.53
N CYS A 289 16.16 7.28 3.18
CA CYS A 289 16.65 6.35 4.20
C CYS A 289 17.47 5.23 3.59
N ILE A 290 16.96 4.60 2.53
CA ILE A 290 17.59 3.44 1.91
C ILE A 290 18.94 3.83 1.29
N LEU A 291 18.99 4.93 0.54
CA LEU A 291 20.23 5.41 -0.10
C LEU A 291 21.24 5.88 0.94
N ALA A 292 20.80 6.63 1.96
CA ALA A 292 21.72 7.09 3.00
C ALA A 292 22.29 5.94 3.84
N ALA A 293 21.51 4.90 4.12
CA ALA A 293 22.00 3.69 4.79
C ALA A 293 23.02 2.92 3.94
N LYS A 294 22.89 2.95 2.61
CA LYS A 294 23.85 2.37 1.66
C LYS A 294 25.12 3.20 1.46
N GLY A 295 25.14 4.44 1.96
CA GLY A 295 26.27 5.36 1.85
C GLY A 295 26.13 6.41 0.74
N ASP A 296 25.06 6.37 -0.06
CA ASP A 296 24.81 7.27 -1.19
C ASP A 296 24.22 8.61 -0.74
N GLN A 297 24.97 9.35 0.08
CA GLN A 297 24.50 10.57 0.77
C GLN A 297 24.09 11.70 -0.19
N SER A 298 24.72 11.78 -1.38
CA SER A 298 24.42 12.84 -2.36
C SER A 298 23.04 12.65 -2.97
N GLU A 299 22.74 11.44 -3.44
CA GLU A 299 21.46 11.09 -4.04
C GLU A 299 20.33 11.15 -3.00
N ALA A 300 20.59 10.67 -1.78
CA ALA A 300 19.66 10.82 -0.67
C ALA A 300 19.32 12.31 -0.39
N ALA A 301 20.30 13.21 -0.46
CA ALA A 301 20.06 14.64 -0.27
C ALA A 301 19.18 15.26 -1.39
N GLU A 302 19.32 14.81 -2.64
CA GLU A 302 18.47 15.25 -3.75
C GLU A 302 17.01 14.86 -3.53
N HIS A 303 16.76 13.61 -3.11
CA HIS A 303 15.42 13.16 -2.75
C HIS A 303 14.84 13.96 -1.59
N LEU A 304 15.64 14.27 -0.56
CA LEU A 304 15.19 15.06 0.58
C LEU A 304 14.79 16.48 0.17
N VAL A 305 15.59 17.16 -0.66
CA VAL A 305 15.28 18.52 -1.15
C VAL A 305 13.92 18.55 -1.86
N ARG A 306 13.65 17.56 -2.73
CA ARG A 306 12.35 17.49 -3.41
C ARG A 306 11.22 17.11 -2.46
N ALA A 307 11.45 16.20 -1.50
CA ALA A 307 10.43 15.86 -0.50
C ALA A 307 10.00 17.09 0.33
N GLN A 308 10.90 18.03 0.60
CA GLN A 308 10.58 19.27 1.32
C GLN A 308 9.48 20.09 0.62
N THR A 309 9.49 20.13 -0.72
CA THR A 309 8.51 20.90 -1.50
C THR A 309 7.13 20.23 -1.58
N LEU A 310 7.03 18.97 -1.14
CA LEU A 310 5.83 18.15 -1.23
C LEU A 310 5.09 18.00 0.11
N ILE A 311 5.65 18.56 1.19
CA ILE A 311 5.04 18.51 2.54
C ILE A 311 3.66 19.16 2.48
N SER A 312 2.62 18.38 2.77
CA SER A 312 1.23 18.83 2.69
C SER A 312 0.65 19.20 4.06
N ASP A 313 1.10 18.51 5.12
CA ASP A 313 0.55 18.68 6.46
C ASP A 313 1.62 18.63 7.58
N LYS A 314 1.17 18.69 8.84
CA LYS A 314 2.04 18.61 10.03
C LYS A 314 2.71 17.24 10.18
N SER A 315 2.04 16.18 9.78
CA SER A 315 2.53 14.81 9.86
C SER A 315 3.69 14.59 8.90
N ASP A 316 3.53 15.01 7.65
CA ASP A 316 4.57 14.99 6.63
C ASP A 316 5.80 15.75 7.10
N ARG A 317 5.61 16.91 7.75
CA ARG A 317 6.71 17.70 8.31
C ARG A 317 7.50 16.94 9.37
N LEU A 318 6.84 16.21 10.27
CA LEU A 318 7.52 15.41 11.30
C LEU A 318 8.26 14.21 10.68
N ILE A 319 7.63 13.52 9.72
CA ILE A 319 8.25 12.41 8.98
C ILE A 319 9.49 12.90 8.21
N PHE A 320 9.38 14.03 7.52
CA PHE A 320 10.49 14.69 6.84
C PHE A 320 11.64 15.00 7.81
N ARG A 321 11.34 15.67 8.93
CA ARG A 321 12.36 16.03 9.94
C ARG A 321 13.05 14.79 10.50
N PHE A 322 12.31 13.72 10.76
CA PHE A 322 12.90 12.47 11.22
C PHE A 322 13.94 11.92 10.23
N ARG A 323 13.61 11.86 8.93
CA ARG A 323 14.57 11.33 7.93
C ARG A 323 15.72 12.29 7.65
N GLU A 324 15.49 13.59 7.75
CA GLU A 324 16.54 14.61 7.69
C GLU A 324 17.56 14.44 8.83
N VAL A 325 17.12 14.16 10.06
CA VAL A 325 18.02 13.90 11.20
C VAL A 325 18.88 12.67 10.94
N LEU A 326 18.27 11.58 10.44
CA LEU A 326 19.00 10.36 10.06
C LEU A 326 20.05 10.62 8.97
N LEU A 327 19.68 11.31 7.90
CA LEU A 327 20.60 11.66 6.82
C LEU A 327 21.78 12.50 7.34
N ASN A 328 21.51 13.54 8.14
CA ASN A 328 22.57 14.40 8.68
C ASN A 328 23.48 13.66 9.66
N TYR A 329 22.94 12.71 10.42
CA TYR A 329 23.73 11.83 11.28
C TYR A 329 24.66 10.92 10.45
N TRP A 330 24.13 10.17 9.48
CA TRP A 330 24.93 9.26 8.64
C TRP A 330 25.95 9.99 7.76
N ALA A 331 25.61 11.19 7.29
CA ALA A 331 26.53 12.09 6.59
C ALA A 331 27.57 12.76 7.50
N LYS A 332 27.59 12.42 8.81
CA LYS A 332 28.52 12.96 9.84
C LYS A 332 28.43 14.47 10.02
N ARG A 333 27.30 15.07 9.68
CA ARG A 333 27.01 16.50 9.92
C ARG A 333 26.50 16.72 11.34
N TYR A 334 25.78 15.73 11.89
CA TYR A 334 25.34 15.72 13.28
C TYR A 334 26.24 14.87 14.15
N THR A 335 26.51 15.33 15.37
CA THR A 335 27.10 14.50 16.42
C THR A 335 26.03 13.58 17.01
N ILE A 336 26.44 12.50 17.69
CA ILE A 336 25.48 11.61 18.37
C ILE A 336 24.63 12.39 19.37
N SER A 337 25.24 13.27 20.17
CA SER A 337 24.51 14.08 21.15
C SER A 337 23.46 14.99 20.52
N HIS A 338 23.76 15.59 19.36
CA HIS A 338 22.80 16.45 18.67
C HIS A 338 21.64 15.62 18.08
N ALA A 339 21.94 14.48 17.46
CA ALA A 339 20.92 13.59 16.91
C ALA A 339 20.00 13.01 17.99
N LEU A 340 20.53 12.66 19.17
CA LEU A 340 19.72 12.24 20.32
C LEU A 340 18.73 13.32 20.76
N GLN A 341 19.19 14.57 20.88
CA GLN A 341 18.32 15.70 21.23
C GLN A 341 17.20 15.94 20.20
N GLU A 342 17.51 15.86 18.90
CA GLU A 342 16.50 15.97 17.85
C GLU A 342 15.48 14.81 17.91
N PHE A 343 15.94 13.58 18.17
CA PHE A 343 15.05 12.44 18.36
C PHE A 343 14.14 12.58 19.60
N GLU A 344 14.63 13.12 20.71
CA GLU A 344 13.79 13.43 21.88
C GLU A 344 12.65 14.40 21.54
N GLY A 345 12.95 15.47 20.81
CA GLY A 345 11.93 16.41 20.32
C GLY A 345 10.91 15.75 19.39
N LEU A 346 11.37 14.92 18.45
CA LEU A 346 10.50 14.17 17.53
C LEU A 346 9.62 13.14 18.26
N MET A 347 10.17 12.43 19.25
CA MET A 347 9.41 11.49 20.08
C MET A 347 8.27 12.18 20.82
N GLN A 348 8.50 13.38 21.36
CA GLN A 348 7.45 14.18 21.98
C GLN A 348 6.40 14.62 20.96
N ALA A 349 6.82 15.19 19.83
CA ALA A 349 5.91 15.71 18.81
C ALA A 349 5.01 14.62 18.20
N PHE A 350 5.57 13.45 17.86
CA PHE A 350 4.76 12.31 17.39
C PHE A 350 3.81 11.79 18.48
N GLY A 351 4.25 11.79 19.74
CA GLY A 351 3.43 11.38 20.88
C GLY A 351 2.24 12.31 21.12
N GLU A 352 2.45 13.63 21.07
CA GLU A 352 1.40 14.65 21.21
C GLU A 352 0.35 14.53 20.09
N MET A 353 0.78 14.22 18.86
CA MET A 353 -0.12 14.04 17.72
C MET A 353 -0.81 12.67 17.70
N GLY A 354 -0.31 11.69 18.47
CA GLY A 354 -0.85 10.33 18.53
C GLY A 354 -0.36 9.37 17.44
N LEU A 355 0.73 9.71 16.75
CA LEU A 355 1.39 8.88 15.73
C LEU A 355 2.36 7.89 16.37
N LEU A 356 1.80 6.83 16.95
CA LEU A 356 2.56 5.90 17.80
C LEU A 356 3.53 5.02 17.00
N GLN A 357 3.23 4.69 15.75
CA GLN A 357 4.11 3.85 14.91
C GLN A 357 5.36 4.64 14.49
N GLU A 358 5.19 5.90 14.08
CA GLU A 358 6.28 6.81 13.77
C GLU A 358 7.10 7.15 15.01
N GLN A 359 6.46 7.36 16.16
CA GLN A 359 7.15 7.52 17.44
C GLN A 359 8.03 6.30 17.77
N ALA A 360 7.53 5.10 17.50
CA ALA A 360 8.27 3.86 17.71
C ALA A 360 9.50 3.76 16.79
N ALA A 361 9.35 4.16 15.52
CA ALA A 361 10.46 4.24 14.59
C ALA A 361 11.57 5.17 15.12
N VAL A 362 11.22 6.38 15.57
CA VAL A 362 12.20 7.32 16.16
C VAL A 362 12.87 6.72 17.40
N ARG A 363 12.10 6.07 18.29
CA ARG A 363 12.61 5.40 19.49
C ARG A 363 13.63 4.30 19.16
N LEU A 364 13.42 3.55 18.07
CA LEU A 364 14.35 2.51 17.67
C LEU A 364 15.71 3.10 17.29
N HIS A 365 15.72 4.15 16.48
CA HIS A 365 16.97 4.84 16.10
C HIS A 365 17.62 5.56 17.28
N HIS A 366 16.82 6.10 18.20
CA HIS A 366 17.32 6.62 19.47
C HIS A 366 18.02 5.54 20.31
N ALA A 367 17.43 4.34 20.43
CA ALA A 367 18.05 3.20 21.11
C ALA A 367 19.38 2.80 20.47
N GLU A 368 19.47 2.83 19.13
CA GLU A 368 20.72 2.55 18.42
C GLU A 368 21.81 3.58 18.74
N LEU A 369 21.47 4.87 18.77
CA LEU A 369 22.43 5.92 19.12
C LEU A 369 22.91 5.82 20.57
N LEU A 370 22.02 5.48 21.51
CA LEU A 370 22.40 5.20 22.89
C LEU A 370 23.39 4.03 22.97
N ARG A 371 23.12 2.93 22.25
CA ARG A 371 24.02 1.77 22.17
C ARG A 371 25.38 2.15 21.61
N LEU A 372 25.43 2.87 20.49
CA LEU A 372 26.67 3.28 19.83
C LEU A 372 27.49 4.28 20.66
N SER A 373 26.84 5.12 21.46
CA SER A 373 27.52 6.06 22.37
C SER A 373 27.97 5.43 23.69
N GLY A 374 27.56 4.19 23.98
CA GLY A 374 27.80 3.54 25.27
C GLY A 374 27.02 4.17 26.44
N ILE A 375 25.97 4.94 26.14
CA ILE A 375 25.06 5.50 27.15
C ILE A 375 24.04 4.42 27.53
N ASP A 376 23.88 4.19 28.84
CA ASP A 376 22.90 3.24 29.36
C ASP A 376 21.46 3.66 29.01
N GLY A 377 20.56 2.68 28.89
CA GLY A 377 19.11 2.93 28.69
C GLY A 377 18.56 2.48 27.33
N TRP A 378 19.41 2.06 26.39
CA TRP A 378 18.94 1.49 25.11
C TRP A 378 18.07 0.24 25.32
N GLN A 379 18.42 -0.63 26.28
CA GLN A 379 17.62 -1.82 26.62
C GLN A 379 16.21 -1.46 27.09
N ARG A 380 16.12 -0.49 28.02
CA ARG A 380 14.83 0.04 28.48
C ARG A 380 13.99 0.61 27.34
N THR A 381 14.64 1.22 26.35
CA THR A 381 13.94 1.74 25.16
C THR A 381 13.37 0.59 24.32
N LEU A 382 14.07 -0.55 24.22
CA LEU A 382 13.54 -1.76 23.59
C LEU A 382 12.39 -2.39 24.42
N ASP A 383 12.48 -2.41 25.75
CA ASP A 383 11.36 -2.85 26.62
C ASP A 383 10.10 -2.02 26.37
N ASP A 384 10.24 -0.69 26.30
CA ASP A 384 9.13 0.24 26.02
C ASP A 384 8.55 0.02 24.61
N LEU A 385 9.39 -0.28 23.62
CA LEU A 385 8.97 -0.63 22.26
C LEU A 385 8.22 -1.97 22.21
N GLU A 386 8.68 -2.97 22.98
CA GLU A 386 8.00 -4.26 23.10
C GLU A 386 6.63 -4.10 23.76
N ALA A 387 6.53 -3.33 24.85
CA ALA A 387 5.27 -2.99 25.49
C ALA A 387 4.31 -2.26 24.54
N LEU A 388 4.82 -1.33 23.73
CA LEU A 388 4.04 -0.64 22.71
C LEU A 388 3.52 -1.63 21.64
N SER A 389 4.35 -2.57 21.18
CA SER A 389 3.94 -3.64 20.23
C SER A 389 2.77 -4.48 20.77
N VAL A 390 2.76 -4.74 22.08
CA VAL A 390 1.68 -5.48 22.75
C VAL A 390 0.41 -4.63 22.78
N SER A 391 0.52 -3.36 23.19
CA SER A 391 -0.61 -2.43 23.24
C SER A 391 -1.26 -2.21 21.87
N LEU A 392 -0.46 -2.06 20.83
CA LEU A 392 -0.92 -1.89 19.45
C LEU A 392 -1.34 -3.20 18.78
N GLN A 393 -1.04 -4.36 19.40
CA GLN A 393 -1.23 -5.69 18.82
C GLN A 393 -0.57 -5.83 17.45
N ASN A 394 0.61 -5.23 17.29
CA ASN A 394 1.35 -5.22 16.04
C ASN A 394 2.81 -5.57 16.31
N GLN A 395 3.23 -6.77 15.90
CA GLN A 395 4.63 -7.22 16.05
C GLN A 395 5.54 -6.68 14.93
N ALA A 396 4.97 -6.35 13.77
CA ALA A 396 5.69 -5.86 12.60
C ALA A 396 5.90 -4.34 12.60
N LEU A 397 5.56 -3.65 13.69
CA LEU A 397 5.52 -2.19 13.76
C LEU A 397 6.86 -1.50 13.39
N LEU A 398 7.98 -2.22 13.53
CA LEU A 398 9.35 -1.74 13.24
C LEU A 398 10.00 -2.42 12.02
N ALA A 399 9.29 -3.24 11.25
CA ALA A 399 9.88 -4.12 10.23
C ALA A 399 10.82 -3.39 9.25
N ARG A 400 10.39 -2.24 8.72
CA ARG A 400 11.20 -1.39 7.82
C ARG A 400 12.41 -0.78 8.51
N GLU A 401 12.25 -0.35 9.75
CA GLU A 401 13.33 0.34 10.47
C GLU A 401 14.45 -0.61 10.87
N TRP A 402 14.12 -1.89 11.13
CA TRP A 402 15.13 -2.92 11.41
C TRP A 402 16.13 -3.13 10.28
N THR A 403 15.76 -2.83 9.02
CA THR A 403 16.70 -2.92 7.89
C THR A 403 17.76 -1.83 7.93
N LEU A 404 17.52 -0.74 8.69
CA LEU A 404 18.43 0.39 8.82
C LEU A 404 19.36 0.26 10.04
N VAL A 405 19.02 -0.60 11.00
CA VAL A 405 19.81 -0.86 12.23
C VAL A 405 20.07 -2.36 12.44
N PRO A 406 20.75 -3.04 11.48
CA PRO A 406 20.88 -4.50 11.47
C PRO A 406 21.61 -5.06 12.70
N GLU A 407 22.60 -4.33 13.24
CA GLU A 407 23.32 -4.74 14.45
C GLU A 407 22.40 -4.77 15.69
N LEU A 408 21.59 -3.73 15.88
CA LEU A 408 20.60 -3.70 16.96
C LEU A 408 19.55 -4.79 16.77
N ARG A 409 19.12 -5.06 15.53
CA ARG A 409 18.18 -6.16 15.23
C ARG A 409 18.73 -7.51 15.70
N GLN A 410 20.00 -7.81 15.46
CA GLN A 410 20.62 -9.07 15.89
C GLN A 410 20.62 -9.22 17.42
N ILE A 411 20.82 -8.11 18.15
CA ILE A 411 20.73 -8.10 19.62
C ILE A 411 19.28 -8.26 20.06
N ALA A 412 18.35 -7.53 19.43
CA ALA A 412 16.92 -7.59 19.72
C ALA A 412 16.33 -8.98 19.44
N ALA A 413 16.80 -9.69 18.41
CA ALA A 413 16.35 -11.06 18.12
C ALA A 413 16.58 -12.03 19.30
N ARG A 414 17.59 -11.77 20.14
CA ARG A 414 17.91 -12.59 21.33
C ARG A 414 17.19 -12.11 22.59
N THR A 415 16.91 -10.81 22.69
CA THR A 415 16.45 -10.16 23.93
C THR A 415 14.97 -9.77 23.88
N HIS A 416 14.49 -9.36 22.72
CA HIS A 416 13.13 -8.86 22.43
C HIS A 416 12.61 -9.47 21.10
N PRO A 417 12.53 -10.81 20.98
CA PRO A 417 12.23 -11.49 19.72
C PRO A 417 10.89 -11.08 19.10
N ARG A 418 9.92 -10.66 19.93
CA ARG A 418 8.59 -10.21 19.49
C ARG A 418 8.65 -9.02 18.55
N ILE A 419 9.49 -8.03 18.83
CA ILE A 419 9.59 -6.81 18.02
C ILE A 419 10.64 -6.93 16.93
N ALA A 420 11.66 -7.78 17.10
CA ALA A 420 12.66 -8.03 16.07
C ALA A 420 12.07 -8.72 14.82
N GLY A 421 10.94 -9.42 15.02
CA GLY A 421 10.25 -10.21 13.99
C GLY A 421 11.04 -11.45 13.56
N PRO A 422 10.43 -12.31 12.73
CA PRO A 422 11.19 -13.38 12.08
C PRO A 422 12.29 -12.76 11.21
N SER A 423 13.45 -13.41 11.09
CA SER A 423 14.40 -13.07 10.03
C SER A 423 13.72 -13.41 8.70
N VAL A 424 13.50 -12.41 7.84
CA VAL A 424 13.10 -12.67 6.46
C VAL A 424 14.35 -13.21 5.79
N GLN A 425 14.33 -14.50 5.50
CA GLN A 425 15.39 -15.14 4.76
C GLN A 425 15.11 -14.97 3.27
N VAL A 426 16.08 -14.46 2.54
CA VAL A 426 16.01 -14.31 1.08
C VAL A 426 16.98 -15.29 0.46
N LEU A 427 16.44 -16.16 -0.41
CA LEU A 427 17.22 -17.06 -1.25
C LEU A 427 17.44 -16.43 -2.62
N GLU A 428 18.66 -16.00 -2.88
CA GLU A 428 19.10 -15.52 -4.16
C GLU A 428 19.64 -16.68 -5.01
N VAL A 429 19.08 -16.87 -6.20
CA VAL A 429 19.48 -17.90 -7.16
C VAL A 429 20.09 -17.23 -8.37
N PHE A 430 21.39 -17.47 -8.58
CA PHE A 430 22.16 -16.99 -9.72
C PHE A 430 22.35 -18.12 -10.72
N THR A 431 22.02 -17.84 -11.97
CA THR A 431 22.06 -18.74 -13.11
C THR A 431 22.62 -18.07 -14.37
N LEU A 432 22.86 -16.75 -14.38
CA LEU A 432 23.42 -15.99 -15.49
C LEU A 432 24.89 -15.72 -15.25
N GLY A 433 25.77 -16.27 -16.09
CA GLY A 433 27.23 -16.12 -15.99
C GLY A 433 27.88 -16.93 -14.87
N ASP A 434 27.20 -17.04 -13.73
CA ASP A 434 27.60 -17.87 -12.60
C ASP A 434 26.42 -18.69 -12.06
N GLU A 435 26.73 -19.85 -11.48
CA GLU A 435 25.76 -20.79 -10.90
C GLU A 435 26.00 -20.88 -9.40
N ARG A 436 25.21 -20.14 -8.61
CA ARG A 436 25.27 -20.20 -7.14
C ARG A 436 23.92 -19.88 -6.48
N MET A 437 23.79 -20.24 -5.21
CA MET A 437 22.67 -19.85 -4.36
C MET A 437 23.19 -19.19 -3.09
N LEU A 438 22.58 -18.09 -2.68
CA LEU A 438 22.90 -17.39 -1.44
C LEU A 438 21.63 -17.29 -0.57
N LEU A 439 21.72 -17.66 0.70
CA LEU A 439 20.68 -17.39 1.69
C LEU A 439 21.18 -16.27 2.58
N ASP A 440 20.57 -15.10 2.51
CA ASP A 440 21.02 -13.89 3.22
C ASP A 440 22.53 -13.64 3.03
N ASP A 441 22.97 -13.58 1.77
CA ASP A 441 24.38 -13.46 1.33
C ASP A 441 25.30 -14.64 1.68
N ALA A 442 24.83 -15.65 2.41
CA ALA A 442 25.63 -16.82 2.76
C ALA A 442 25.53 -17.93 1.69
N PRO A 443 26.64 -18.51 1.21
CA PRO A 443 26.59 -19.58 0.20
C PRO A 443 25.82 -20.81 0.67
N VAL A 444 24.85 -21.25 -0.14
CA VAL A 444 24.09 -22.48 0.07
C VAL A 444 24.71 -23.59 -0.78
N HIS A 445 25.25 -24.61 -0.13
CA HIS A 445 25.84 -25.74 -0.83
C HIS A 445 24.89 -26.95 -0.83
N ILE A 446 24.35 -27.27 -2.01
CA ILE A 446 23.69 -28.55 -2.26
C ILE A 446 24.71 -29.45 -2.96
N PRO A 447 25.07 -30.64 -2.41
CA PRO A 447 26.15 -31.49 -2.93
C PRO A 447 25.73 -32.28 -4.17
N LEU A 448 25.16 -31.59 -5.16
CA LEU A 448 24.62 -32.14 -6.39
C LEU A 448 24.91 -31.18 -7.55
N ARG A 449 25.69 -31.65 -8.53
CA ARG A 449 26.14 -30.87 -9.69
C ARG A 449 25.03 -30.15 -10.47
N ARG A 450 23.86 -30.77 -10.62
CA ARG A 450 22.67 -30.22 -11.33
C ARG A 450 21.67 -29.56 -10.37
N GLY A 451 22.06 -29.26 -9.13
CA GLY A 451 21.16 -28.72 -8.12
C GLY A 451 20.58 -27.35 -8.49
N ILE A 452 21.42 -26.45 -8.99
CA ILE A 452 21.01 -25.10 -9.41
C ILE A 452 20.18 -25.15 -10.69
N GLU A 453 20.57 -26.01 -11.64
CA GLU A 453 19.80 -26.29 -12.86
C GLU A 453 18.37 -26.77 -12.53
N LEU A 454 18.21 -27.70 -11.59
CA LEU A 454 16.89 -28.12 -11.12
C LEU A 454 16.11 -27.00 -10.44
N MET A 455 16.76 -26.19 -9.60
CA MET A 455 16.13 -25.03 -8.96
C MET A 455 15.59 -24.05 -10.03
N ALA A 456 16.42 -23.69 -11.01
CA ALA A 456 16.06 -22.84 -12.13
C ALA A 456 14.88 -23.41 -12.93
N TYR A 457 14.88 -24.72 -13.17
CA TYR A 457 13.81 -25.41 -13.89
C TYR A 457 12.45 -25.30 -13.18
N PHE A 458 12.40 -25.45 -11.85
CA PHE A 458 11.16 -25.24 -11.10
C PHE A 458 10.73 -23.77 -11.05
N LEU A 459 11.69 -22.84 -10.98
CA LEU A 459 11.40 -21.42 -11.01
C LEU A 459 10.82 -20.97 -12.35
N GLU A 460 11.27 -21.58 -13.45
CA GLU A 460 10.76 -21.35 -14.80
C GLU A 460 9.33 -21.86 -14.98
N PHE A 461 9.11 -23.14 -14.71
CA PHE A 461 7.85 -23.80 -15.09
C PHE A 461 6.78 -23.83 -14.00
N LYS A 462 7.14 -23.51 -12.74
CA LYS A 462 6.29 -23.52 -11.53
C LYS A 462 5.72 -24.88 -11.12
N ALA A 463 5.23 -25.69 -12.06
CA ALA A 463 4.68 -27.02 -11.85
C ALA A 463 5.04 -27.95 -13.02
N VAL A 464 5.72 -29.06 -12.73
CA VAL A 464 6.30 -29.95 -13.76
C VAL A 464 6.10 -31.42 -13.46
N SER A 465 5.93 -32.24 -14.49
CA SER A 465 5.85 -33.69 -14.33
C SER A 465 7.26 -34.30 -14.21
N LEU A 466 7.38 -35.45 -13.53
CA LEU A 466 8.67 -36.17 -13.44
C LEU A 466 9.22 -36.48 -14.84
N GLN A 467 8.37 -36.94 -15.76
CA GLN A 467 8.80 -37.31 -17.11
C GLN A 467 9.42 -36.12 -17.86
N GLN A 468 8.86 -34.92 -17.67
CA GLN A 468 9.39 -33.71 -18.28
C GLN A 468 10.77 -33.35 -17.72
N ILE A 469 10.95 -33.41 -16.39
CA ILE A 469 12.27 -33.21 -15.75
C ILE A 469 13.31 -34.20 -16.28
N LEU A 470 12.95 -35.48 -16.40
CA LEU A 470 13.86 -36.51 -16.90
C LEU A 470 14.27 -36.27 -18.35
N ASN A 471 13.36 -35.76 -19.18
CA ASN A 471 13.62 -35.51 -20.59
C ASN A 471 14.42 -34.22 -20.82
N ASP A 472 14.11 -33.16 -20.08
CA ASP A 472 14.68 -31.84 -20.33
C ASP A 472 16.02 -31.66 -19.61
N VAL A 473 16.08 -31.99 -18.32
CA VAL A 473 17.27 -31.78 -17.47
C VAL A 473 18.23 -32.96 -17.55
N PHE A 474 17.72 -34.19 -17.63
CA PHE A 474 18.52 -35.42 -17.58
C PHE A 474 18.55 -36.20 -18.91
N HIS A 475 18.47 -35.49 -20.04
CA HIS A 475 18.31 -36.07 -21.38
C HIS A 475 19.37 -37.14 -21.75
N SER A 476 20.57 -37.07 -21.18
CA SER A 476 21.71 -37.96 -21.45
C SER A 476 21.85 -39.11 -20.45
N GLU A 477 21.02 -39.16 -19.39
CA GLU A 477 21.13 -40.13 -18.31
C GLU A 477 20.09 -41.26 -18.42
N LYS A 478 20.41 -42.40 -17.78
CA LYS A 478 19.45 -43.51 -17.68
C LYS A 478 18.27 -43.08 -16.78
N PRO A 479 17.00 -43.36 -17.15
CA PRO A 479 15.84 -42.91 -16.38
C PRO A 479 15.84 -43.30 -14.91
N SER A 480 16.39 -44.47 -14.56
CA SER A 480 16.50 -44.92 -13.17
C SER A 480 17.50 -44.09 -12.36
N ALA A 481 18.64 -43.71 -12.95
CA ALA A 481 19.65 -42.87 -12.31
C ALA A 481 19.14 -41.44 -12.13
N ALA A 482 18.54 -40.86 -13.18
CA ALA A 482 17.97 -39.52 -13.15
C ALA A 482 16.81 -39.40 -12.14
N LYS A 483 15.94 -40.42 -12.05
CA LYS A 483 14.90 -40.48 -11.02
C LYS A 483 15.50 -40.52 -9.61
N SER A 484 16.53 -41.33 -9.39
CA SER A 484 17.23 -41.39 -8.11
C SER A 484 17.87 -40.05 -7.75
N TYR A 485 18.52 -39.41 -8.71
CA TYR A 485 19.14 -38.09 -8.55
C TYR A 485 18.11 -37.04 -8.16
N PHE A 486 16.98 -36.98 -8.87
CA PHE A 486 15.90 -36.04 -8.58
C PHE A 486 15.35 -36.22 -7.15
N HIS A 487 15.10 -37.46 -6.73
CA HIS A 487 14.65 -37.71 -5.35
C HIS A 487 15.71 -37.35 -4.31
N GLN A 488 17.00 -37.58 -4.60
CA GLN A 488 18.10 -37.14 -3.75
C GLN A 488 18.15 -35.61 -3.66
N PHE A 489 17.97 -34.91 -4.77
CA PHE A 489 17.88 -33.44 -4.79
C PHE A 489 16.76 -32.92 -3.92
N ARG A 490 15.55 -33.49 -4.00
CA ARG A 490 14.43 -33.10 -3.13
C ARG A 490 14.77 -33.22 -1.65
N HIS A 491 15.47 -34.29 -1.26
CA HIS A 491 15.90 -34.50 0.12
C HIS A 491 16.97 -33.50 0.55
N GLN A 492 18.02 -33.35 -0.27
CA GLN A 492 19.14 -32.45 0.01
C GLN A 492 18.71 -30.99 0.03
N LEU A 493 17.76 -30.60 -0.81
CA LEU A 493 17.19 -29.26 -0.82
C LEU A 493 16.51 -28.94 0.51
N ARG A 494 15.65 -29.84 0.99
CA ARG A 494 14.95 -29.68 2.27
C ARG A 494 15.89 -29.70 3.47
N GLU A 495 17.02 -30.43 3.39
CA GLU A 495 18.04 -30.43 4.43
C GLU A 495 18.90 -29.16 4.43
N ALA A 496 19.21 -28.61 3.25
CA ALA A 496 20.07 -27.44 3.11
C ALA A 496 19.32 -26.12 3.30
N LEU A 497 18.02 -26.09 3.02
CA LEU A 497 17.17 -24.90 3.06
C LEU A 497 15.88 -25.19 3.83
N ASP A 498 15.82 -24.70 5.07
CA ASP A 498 14.59 -24.75 5.85
C ASP A 498 13.52 -23.85 5.19
N GLY A 499 12.30 -24.35 5.09
CA GLY A 499 11.21 -23.66 4.39
C GLY A 499 11.21 -23.75 2.86
N VAL A 500 12.17 -24.45 2.21
CA VAL A 500 12.13 -24.72 0.75
C VAL A 500 12.01 -26.21 0.47
N GLU A 501 10.98 -26.60 -0.28
CA GLU A 501 10.80 -27.99 -0.68
C GLU A 501 10.17 -28.14 -2.06
N ILE A 502 10.39 -29.31 -2.67
CA ILE A 502 9.65 -29.71 -3.87
C ILE A 502 8.54 -30.67 -3.43
N GLU A 503 7.31 -30.17 -3.45
CA GLU A 503 6.10 -30.91 -3.10
C GLU A 503 5.62 -31.74 -4.31
N TYR A 504 5.03 -32.90 -4.04
CA TYR A 504 4.36 -33.71 -5.05
C TYR A 504 2.86 -33.67 -4.83
N ASP A 505 2.14 -33.14 -5.81
CA ASP A 505 0.68 -33.16 -5.82
C ASP A 505 0.18 -34.47 -6.46
N ALA A 506 -0.48 -35.30 -5.65
CA ALA A 506 -0.99 -36.60 -6.09
C ALA A 506 -2.16 -36.49 -7.08
N GLU A 507 -2.93 -35.40 -7.04
CA GLU A 507 -4.10 -35.19 -7.90
C GLU A 507 -3.66 -34.81 -9.32
N SER A 508 -2.82 -33.77 -9.43
CA SER A 508 -2.30 -33.31 -10.73
C SER A 508 -1.11 -34.12 -11.24
N ARG A 509 -0.47 -34.93 -10.40
CA ARG A 509 0.79 -35.66 -10.67
C ARG A 509 1.95 -34.73 -11.04
N LEU A 510 1.92 -33.50 -10.56
CA LEU A 510 2.95 -32.50 -10.78
C LEU A 510 3.79 -32.29 -9.52
N TYR A 511 5.04 -31.89 -9.74
CA TYR A 511 5.95 -31.40 -8.70
C TYR A 511 5.97 -29.89 -8.74
N ARG A 512 6.00 -29.25 -7.56
CA ARG A 512 6.05 -27.79 -7.42
C ARG A 512 7.09 -27.39 -6.40
N LEU A 513 7.81 -26.30 -6.67
CA LEU A 513 8.63 -25.64 -5.66
C LEU A 513 7.69 -24.88 -4.71
N LYS A 514 7.75 -25.25 -3.44
CA LYS A 514 7.10 -24.55 -2.35
C LYS A 514 8.17 -23.88 -1.51
N SER A 515 7.97 -22.60 -1.24
CA SER A 515 8.92 -21.79 -0.47
C SER A 515 8.17 -20.97 0.56
N GLU A 516 8.63 -21.03 1.80
CA GLU A 516 8.26 -20.13 2.90
C GLU A 516 9.22 -18.93 2.99
N ILE A 517 10.37 -19.02 2.32
CA ILE A 517 11.34 -17.94 2.16
C ILE A 517 11.17 -17.25 0.80
N ASP A 518 11.54 -15.97 0.71
CA ASP A 518 11.46 -15.24 -0.56
C ASP A 518 12.58 -15.71 -1.49
N VAL A 519 12.23 -16.08 -2.73
CA VAL A 519 13.20 -16.56 -3.73
C VAL A 519 13.35 -15.52 -4.84
N LEU A 520 14.55 -14.96 -4.96
CA LEU A 520 14.94 -14.08 -6.06
C LEU A 520 15.74 -14.87 -7.09
N TRP A 521 15.38 -14.73 -8.37
CA TRP A 521 16.03 -15.44 -9.46
C TRP A 521 16.45 -14.47 -10.55
N ASP A 522 17.74 -14.43 -10.84
CA ASP A 522 18.34 -13.47 -11.75
C ASP A 522 17.74 -13.43 -13.16
N VAL A 523 17.25 -14.55 -13.69
CA VAL A 523 16.51 -14.59 -14.97
C VAL A 523 15.14 -13.92 -14.87
N SER A 524 14.41 -14.15 -13.77
CA SER A 524 13.13 -13.48 -13.54
C SER A 524 13.31 -11.98 -13.36
N GLU A 525 14.40 -11.58 -12.70
CA GLU A 525 14.80 -10.19 -12.57
C GLU A 525 15.15 -9.59 -13.95
N LEU A 526 15.96 -10.28 -14.75
CA LEU A 526 16.35 -9.84 -16.10
C LEU A 526 15.14 -9.67 -17.02
N ARG A 527 14.23 -10.65 -17.08
CA ARG A 527 12.99 -10.58 -17.88
C ARG A 527 12.10 -9.42 -17.51
N ALA A 528 12.18 -8.98 -16.25
CA ALA A 528 11.44 -7.83 -15.76
C ALA A 528 12.25 -6.52 -15.83
N GLY A 529 13.36 -6.50 -16.58
CA GLY A 529 14.19 -5.32 -16.81
C GLY A 529 15.16 -4.97 -15.69
N ARG A 530 15.40 -5.88 -14.74
CA ARG A 530 16.28 -5.69 -13.57
C ARG A 530 17.59 -6.49 -13.75
N VAL A 531 18.66 -6.11 -13.04
CA VAL A 531 19.93 -6.86 -13.08
C VAL A 531 20.28 -7.35 -11.68
N MET A 532 20.53 -8.64 -11.57
CA MET A 532 20.92 -9.34 -10.35
C MET A 532 22.15 -10.20 -10.67
N GLY A 533 23.34 -9.80 -10.19
CA GLY A 533 24.58 -10.48 -10.52
C GLY A 533 25.06 -10.22 -11.96
N GLU A 534 25.66 -11.24 -12.59
CA GLU A 534 26.15 -11.16 -13.96
C GLU A 534 25.00 -11.34 -14.98
N THR A 535 25.21 -10.90 -16.21
CA THR A 535 24.24 -11.11 -17.31
C THR A 535 24.82 -12.02 -18.40
N GLY A 536 25.65 -12.99 -17.98
CA GLY A 536 26.30 -13.95 -18.86
C GLY A 536 25.33 -15.00 -19.39
N ILE A 537 25.87 -16.07 -19.98
CA ILE A 537 25.11 -17.21 -20.50
C ILE A 537 24.26 -17.81 -19.37
N PHE A 538 23.01 -18.18 -19.67
CA PHE A 538 22.15 -18.89 -18.73
C PHE A 538 22.61 -20.33 -18.55
N LEU A 539 22.84 -20.73 -17.29
CA LEU A 539 23.37 -22.04 -16.85
C LEU A 539 24.61 -22.46 -17.67
N PRO A 540 25.75 -21.75 -17.53
CA PRO A 540 26.95 -21.99 -18.34
C PRO A 540 27.52 -23.41 -18.22
N SER A 541 27.18 -24.15 -17.16
CA SER A 541 27.59 -25.55 -16.97
C SER A 541 26.61 -26.56 -17.59
N SER A 542 25.42 -26.13 -18.02
CA SER A 542 24.38 -27.00 -18.58
C SER A 542 24.62 -27.28 -20.06
N ASP A 543 24.37 -28.52 -20.48
CA ASP A 543 24.48 -29.01 -21.85
C ASP A 543 23.12 -29.30 -22.49
N ASN A 544 22.02 -28.97 -21.81
CA ASN A 544 20.69 -29.36 -22.24
C ASN A 544 20.04 -28.34 -23.21
N GLN A 545 19.09 -28.82 -24.02
CA GLN A 545 18.44 -28.00 -25.04
C GLN A 545 17.53 -26.91 -24.46
N TRP A 546 16.92 -27.15 -23.29
CA TRP A 546 16.05 -26.18 -22.63
C TRP A 546 16.82 -24.93 -22.18
N ALA A 547 17.97 -25.11 -21.52
CA ALA A 547 18.84 -24.03 -21.09
C ALA A 547 19.29 -23.17 -22.30
N TYR A 548 19.63 -23.82 -23.41
CA TYR A 548 19.96 -23.13 -24.66
C TYR A 548 18.79 -22.30 -25.21
N GLN A 549 17.56 -22.84 -25.18
CA GLN A 549 16.37 -22.11 -25.63
C GLN A 549 16.08 -20.89 -24.75
N VAL A 550 16.15 -21.05 -23.43
CA VAL A 550 15.97 -19.93 -22.49
C VAL A 550 17.05 -18.87 -22.71
N ASP A 551 18.32 -19.26 -22.90
CA ASP A 551 19.40 -18.31 -23.18
C ASP A 551 19.14 -17.48 -24.45
N GLN A 552 18.67 -18.11 -25.53
CA GLN A 552 18.29 -17.42 -26.77
C GLN A 552 17.11 -16.45 -26.58
N GLU A 553 16.15 -16.80 -25.73
CA GLU A 553 15.05 -15.89 -25.38
C GLU A 553 15.55 -14.67 -24.62
N LEU A 554 16.51 -14.88 -23.71
CA LEU A 554 17.09 -13.83 -22.89
C LEU A 554 17.97 -12.87 -23.68
N ASP A 555 18.54 -13.27 -24.82
CA ASP A 555 19.30 -12.36 -25.68
C ASP A 555 18.50 -11.12 -26.11
N LYS A 556 17.20 -11.28 -26.36
CA LYS A 556 16.31 -10.16 -26.70
C LYS A 556 16.20 -9.15 -25.54
N VAL A 557 16.26 -9.66 -24.32
CA VAL A 557 16.14 -8.87 -23.08
C VAL A 557 17.48 -8.22 -22.73
N ARG A 558 18.60 -8.94 -22.89
CA ARG A 558 19.96 -8.42 -22.68
C ARG A 558 20.30 -7.23 -23.58
N ILE A 559 19.82 -7.24 -24.82
CA ILE A 559 20.03 -6.13 -25.78
C ILE A 559 19.32 -4.84 -25.32
N THR A 560 18.17 -4.99 -24.66
CA THR A 560 17.39 -3.86 -24.11
C THR A 560 18.02 -3.35 -22.82
N ALA A 561 18.46 -4.26 -21.94
CA ALA A 561 19.10 -3.91 -20.67
C ALA A 561 20.48 -3.24 -20.81
N ARG A 562 21.21 -3.48 -21.91
CA ARG A 562 22.49 -2.79 -22.22
C ARG A 562 22.34 -1.40 -22.84
N LYS A 563 21.12 -0.98 -23.19
CA LYS A 563 20.81 0.33 -23.79
C LYS A 563 20.26 1.34 -22.78
N LEU A 564 19.86 0.86 -21.60
CA LEU A 564 19.65 1.64 -20.39
C LEU A 564 20.96 1.66 -19.62
#